data_AF-A0A9E4JC40-F1
#
_entry.id   AF-A0A9E4JC40-F1
#
_cell.length_a   1.000
_cell.length_b   1.000
_cell.length_c   1.000
_cell.angle_alpha   90.00
_cell.angle_beta   90.00
_cell.angle_gamma   90.00
#
_symmetry.space_group_name_H-M   'P 1'
#
loop_
_entity.id
_entity.type
_entity.pdbx_description
1 polymer ?
#
loop_
_entity_poly.entity_id
_entity_poly.type
_entity_poly.pdbx_seq_one_letter_code
_entity_poly.pdbx_strand_id
1 'polypeptide(L)'
;MRSWVQGGLLAAALVMGSGCEDEESSRLPPDASVIGPGGPDAGVLDSAADRGAADVSPLADALGEDAPPSDAGADALPSDAGGDATAALPLCTLPAEAQKTAILRVTADDYVRIWFNGALVAEPNSLWGVLKQYDVQVFLNGGKKNVIAVEARNEWKQSGLDRGFIAELAYTVADVTSFVNTDASWKVSTSEAANWTALDFDDSAWATPVVLGPSGIAPWGPVVFNTNAAWLWSYLPNQAAEAKVDKETLWFRKVFFMNDQGLASDVQPCR
;
A
#
# COMPACT_ATOMS: atom_id res chain seq x y z
N MET A 1 55.88 -8.66 46.43
CA MET A 1 55.12 -8.65 47.71
C MET A 1 53.89 -9.54 47.47
N ARG A 2 53.53 -10.50 48.33
CA ARG A 2 52.58 -10.37 49.46
C ARG A 2 51.35 -9.51 49.07
N SER A 3 50.09 -9.96 49.14
CA SER A 3 49.50 -11.12 49.86
C SER A 3 48.30 -11.76 49.09
N TRP A 4 47.77 -12.88 49.61
CA TRP A 4 46.47 -13.47 49.25
C TRP A 4 45.30 -12.64 49.87
N VAL A 5 44.01 -12.88 49.56
CA VAL A 5 43.15 -13.88 50.23
C VAL A 5 41.88 -14.21 49.40
N GLN A 6 41.71 -15.52 49.15
CA GLN A 6 40.50 -16.38 49.21
C GLN A 6 39.08 -15.84 48.97
N GLY A 7 38.22 -16.68 48.36
CA GLY A 7 36.76 -16.57 48.39
C GLY A 7 36.09 -17.58 49.36
N GLY A 8 34.75 -17.64 49.38
CA GLY A 8 33.99 -18.60 50.18
C GLY A 8 32.54 -18.78 49.72
N LEU A 9 32.02 -20.01 49.84
CA LEU A 9 30.60 -20.33 49.76
C LEU A 9 29.95 -20.24 51.15
N LEU A 10 28.67 -19.88 51.21
CA LEU A 10 27.62 -20.42 52.09
C LEU A 10 26.28 -19.89 51.48
N ALA A 11 25.29 -20.69 51.10
CA ALA A 11 24.43 -21.66 51.82
C ALA A 11 23.07 -21.04 52.19
N ALA A 12 22.02 -21.86 52.11
CA ALA A 12 20.63 -21.41 51.99
C ALA A 12 19.96 -20.97 53.31
N ALA A 13 18.86 -20.22 53.17
CA ALA A 13 17.80 -20.14 54.17
C ALA A 13 16.44 -20.33 53.46
N LEU A 14 15.63 -21.27 53.96
CA LEU A 14 14.27 -21.54 53.50
C LEU A 14 13.28 -20.94 54.51
N VAL A 15 12.23 -20.26 54.03
CA VAL A 15 11.06 -19.93 54.84
C VAL A 15 9.82 -20.42 54.11
N MET A 16 9.10 -21.35 54.72
CA MET A 16 7.74 -21.70 54.31
C MET A 16 6.74 -20.78 55.02
N GLY A 17 5.65 -20.45 54.34
CA GLY A 17 4.53 -19.72 54.92
C GLY A 17 3.23 -20.10 54.22
N SER A 18 2.51 -21.07 54.76
CA SER A 18 1.07 -21.24 54.50
C SER A 18 0.33 -19.98 54.99
N GLY A 19 -0.79 -19.54 54.41
CA GLY A 19 -1.63 -20.14 53.38
C GLY A 19 -3.10 -20.03 53.81
N CYS A 20 -4.01 -19.85 52.85
CA CYS A 20 -5.46 -20.04 52.97
C CYS A 20 -6.05 -20.12 51.55
N GLU A 21 -7.10 -20.91 51.38
CA GLU A 21 -7.97 -20.88 50.21
C GLU A 21 -8.86 -19.62 50.17
N ASP A 22 -9.40 -19.30 48.99
CA ASP A 22 -10.83 -19.04 48.83
C ASP A 22 -11.22 -19.23 47.35
N GLU A 23 -12.27 -20.00 47.09
CA GLU A 23 -12.95 -20.05 45.79
C GLU A 23 -14.06 -18.97 45.78
N GLU A 24 -14.15 -18.15 44.72
CA GLU A 24 -15.48 -17.73 44.27
C GLU A 24 -15.60 -17.79 42.74
N SER A 25 -16.77 -18.25 42.32
CA SER A 25 -17.15 -18.47 40.92
C SER A 25 -17.92 -17.27 40.35
N SER A 26 -18.09 -17.24 39.03
CA SER A 26 -19.03 -16.40 38.28
C SER A 26 -18.62 -14.91 38.12
N ARG A 27 -19.09 -14.15 37.10
CA ARG A 27 -20.16 -14.37 36.11
C ARG A 27 -19.71 -13.95 34.70
N LEU A 28 -20.24 -14.64 33.68
CA LEU A 28 -20.33 -14.09 32.32
C LEU A 28 -21.49 -13.07 32.24
N PRO A 29 -21.37 -11.96 31.48
CA PRO A 29 -22.53 -11.23 30.99
C PRO A 29 -23.25 -12.05 29.88
N PRO A 30 -24.57 -11.87 29.67
CA PRO A 30 -25.40 -12.88 29.02
C PRO A 30 -25.51 -12.77 27.50
N ASP A 31 -25.83 -13.92 26.89
CA ASP A 31 -26.43 -14.05 25.56
C ASP A 31 -27.86 -13.47 25.54
N ALA A 32 -28.34 -13.05 24.36
CA ALA A 32 -29.60 -12.32 24.18
C ALA A 32 -30.43 -12.88 23.00
N SER A 33 -30.90 -14.12 23.15
CA SER A 33 -31.64 -14.84 22.11
C SER A 33 -33.15 -14.52 22.07
N VAL A 34 -33.64 -14.12 20.90
CA VAL A 34 -34.97 -14.44 20.31
C VAL A 34 -36.24 -14.05 21.09
N ILE A 35 -37.03 -13.13 20.50
CA ILE A 35 -38.50 -13.27 20.38
C ILE A 35 -38.93 -12.92 18.94
N GLY A 36 -39.82 -13.74 18.39
CA GLY A 36 -40.74 -13.45 17.28
C GLY A 36 -42.07 -14.17 17.54
N PRO A 37 -42.99 -14.34 16.57
CA PRO A 37 -42.98 -13.86 15.18
C PRO A 37 -44.18 -12.94 14.84
N GLY A 38 -44.31 -12.51 13.58
CA GLY A 38 -45.52 -11.82 13.09
C GLY A 38 -45.57 -11.64 11.57
N GLY A 39 -46.34 -12.48 10.88
CA GLY A 39 -46.88 -12.18 9.54
C GLY A 39 -48.22 -11.41 9.62
N PRO A 40 -48.99 -11.23 8.53
CA PRO A 40 -49.20 -12.24 7.48
C PRO A 40 -49.17 -11.73 6.03
N ASP A 41 -49.48 -12.65 5.10
CA ASP A 41 -50.01 -12.53 3.73
C ASP A 41 -49.28 -11.62 2.71
N ALA A 42 -48.75 -12.12 1.58
CA ALA A 42 -49.27 -13.02 0.53
C ALA A 42 -50.06 -12.28 -0.58
N GLY A 43 -49.40 -12.12 -1.72
CA GLY A 43 -49.98 -11.70 -3.00
C GLY A 43 -49.16 -12.32 -4.14
N VAL A 44 -49.83 -13.03 -5.05
CA VAL A 44 -49.24 -13.80 -6.16
C VAL A 44 -50.07 -13.55 -7.42
N LEU A 45 -49.50 -13.84 -8.60
CA LEU A 45 -50.04 -13.62 -9.96
C LEU A 45 -49.83 -12.16 -10.46
N ASP A 46 -49.65 -11.91 -11.76
CA ASP A 46 -49.77 -12.81 -12.92
C ASP A 46 -48.66 -12.58 -13.99
N SER A 47 -48.66 -13.40 -15.06
CA SER A 47 -47.62 -13.45 -16.09
C SER A 47 -48.07 -12.88 -17.46
N ALA A 48 -47.27 -11.97 -18.03
CA ALA A 48 -47.16 -11.75 -19.48
C ALA A 48 -45.72 -11.27 -19.76
N ALA A 49 -44.91 -11.80 -20.68
CA ALA A 49 -45.14 -12.37 -22.01
C ALA A 49 -45.48 -11.31 -23.08
N ASP A 50 -44.44 -10.80 -23.73
CA ASP A 50 -44.50 -10.45 -25.15
C ASP A 50 -43.18 -10.81 -25.87
N ARG A 51 -43.18 -10.83 -27.20
CA ARG A 51 -42.09 -11.31 -28.06
C ARG A 51 -41.74 -10.25 -29.11
N GLY A 52 -40.46 -9.95 -29.29
CA GLY A 52 -39.98 -9.09 -30.37
C GLY A 52 -38.62 -9.56 -30.91
N ALA A 53 -38.61 -10.11 -32.12
CA ALA A 53 -37.41 -10.54 -32.85
C ALA A 53 -37.66 -10.45 -34.36
N ALA A 54 -36.60 -10.46 -35.17
CA ALA A 54 -36.53 -9.97 -36.56
C ALA A 54 -36.52 -8.42 -36.64
N ASP A 55 -35.92 -7.77 -37.66
CA ASP A 55 -35.67 -8.29 -39.01
C ASP A 55 -34.29 -7.96 -39.64
N VAL A 56 -34.09 -8.43 -40.88
CA VAL A 56 -32.83 -8.68 -41.63
C VAL A 56 -31.99 -7.47 -42.14
N SER A 57 -30.77 -7.80 -42.59
CA SER A 57 -29.86 -7.03 -43.49
C SER A 57 -29.99 -7.56 -44.96
N PRO A 58 -29.05 -7.38 -45.94
CA PRO A 58 -27.88 -6.47 -46.14
C PRO A 58 -27.82 -5.84 -47.59
N LEU A 59 -26.62 -5.47 -48.10
CA LEU A 59 -26.26 -5.00 -49.49
C LEU A 59 -26.76 -3.58 -49.88
N ALA A 60 -26.24 -2.82 -50.88
CA ALA A 60 -25.02 -2.72 -51.74
C ALA A 60 -25.18 -1.43 -52.62
N ASP A 61 -24.28 -0.83 -53.43
CA ASP A 61 -22.85 -0.92 -53.82
C ASP A 61 -22.46 0.48 -54.42
N ALA A 62 -21.27 1.08 -54.25
CA ALA A 62 -19.94 0.91 -54.91
C ALA A 62 -19.69 1.65 -56.27
N LEU A 63 -18.44 2.17 -56.44
CA LEU A 63 -17.72 2.64 -57.67
C LEU A 63 -17.86 4.10 -58.20
N GLY A 64 -16.78 4.57 -58.87
CA GLY A 64 -16.57 5.90 -59.49
C GLY A 64 -15.83 6.88 -58.58
N GLU A 65 -14.53 7.20 -58.67
CA GLU A 65 -13.52 7.25 -59.77
C GLU A 65 -13.76 8.32 -60.86
N ASP A 66 -13.05 9.46 -60.76
CA ASP A 66 -12.58 10.28 -61.91
C ASP A 66 -11.57 11.37 -61.47
N ALA A 67 -10.41 11.51 -62.14
CA ALA A 67 -9.36 12.55 -61.94
C ALA A 67 -8.16 12.37 -62.91
N PRO A 68 -7.23 13.34 -63.09
CA PRO A 68 -7.30 14.81 -62.94
C PRO A 68 -7.18 15.42 -64.39
N PRO A 69 -6.26 16.34 -64.82
CA PRO A 69 -5.43 17.41 -64.22
C PRO A 69 -6.22 18.76 -64.23
N SER A 70 -5.70 20.00 -64.23
CA SER A 70 -4.37 20.67 -64.19
C SER A 70 -4.55 22.06 -63.50
N ASP A 71 -3.60 22.98 -63.31
CA ASP A 71 -2.18 23.15 -63.66
C ASP A 71 -1.50 24.02 -62.57
N ALA A 72 -0.16 24.12 -62.61
CA ALA A 72 0.74 25.11 -61.99
C ALA A 72 0.24 26.07 -60.87
N GLY A 73 0.83 25.94 -59.68
CA GLY A 73 0.82 26.96 -58.63
C GLY A 73 1.85 26.64 -57.54
N ALA A 74 2.84 27.50 -57.34
CA ALA A 74 3.92 27.26 -56.38
C ALA A 74 3.50 27.60 -54.94
N ASP A 75 3.81 26.71 -53.99
CA ASP A 75 4.76 27.04 -52.92
C ASP A 75 5.27 25.78 -52.20
N ALA A 76 6.58 25.67 -52.04
CA ALA A 76 7.23 24.52 -51.44
C ALA A 76 7.36 24.68 -49.91
N LEU A 77 6.30 24.35 -49.18
CA LEU A 77 6.41 24.13 -47.73
C LEU A 77 7.24 22.86 -47.48
N PRO A 78 8.21 22.88 -46.55
CA PRO A 78 9.11 21.75 -46.33
C PRO A 78 8.37 20.58 -45.70
N SER A 79 8.14 19.53 -46.49
CA SER A 79 7.70 18.21 -46.02
C SER A 79 8.90 17.47 -45.41
N ASP A 80 9.26 17.79 -44.17
CA ASP A 80 10.38 17.16 -43.48
C ASP A 80 10.08 16.86 -42.01
N ALA A 81 10.67 15.77 -41.51
CA ALA A 81 10.62 15.28 -40.12
C ALA A 81 9.26 15.35 -39.41
N GLY A 82 8.35 14.42 -39.75
CA GLY A 82 7.36 13.91 -38.80
C GLY A 82 8.02 13.09 -37.68
N GLY A 83 8.89 13.72 -36.89
CA GLY A 83 9.65 13.09 -35.82
C GLY A 83 8.83 12.98 -34.54
N ASP A 84 8.88 11.81 -33.89
CA ASP A 84 8.35 11.61 -32.55
C ASP A 84 9.21 12.38 -31.54
N ALA A 85 8.88 13.66 -31.36
CA ALA A 85 9.58 14.57 -30.50
C ALA A 85 9.21 14.32 -29.03
N THR A 86 9.71 13.21 -28.47
CA THR A 86 9.69 12.95 -27.03
C THR A 86 10.36 14.12 -26.30
N ALA A 87 9.55 15.03 -25.77
CA ALA A 87 10.02 16.29 -25.21
C ALA A 87 10.98 16.01 -24.05
N ALA A 88 12.26 16.32 -24.25
CA ALA A 88 13.28 15.94 -23.29
C ALA A 88 13.12 16.73 -21.97
N LEU A 89 13.14 16.03 -20.84
CA LEU A 89 12.90 16.63 -19.53
C LEU A 89 13.78 17.87 -19.27
N PRO A 90 13.24 18.90 -18.59
CA PRO A 90 13.99 20.10 -18.21
C PRO A 90 15.11 19.75 -17.22
N LEU A 91 16.11 20.62 -17.11
CA LEU A 91 17.17 20.46 -16.13
C LEU A 91 16.68 20.79 -14.71
N CYS A 92 17.06 19.98 -13.73
CA CYS A 92 16.72 20.22 -12.33
C CYS A 92 17.43 21.45 -11.77
N THR A 93 16.70 22.28 -11.02
CA THR A 93 17.21 23.54 -10.41
C THR A 93 17.85 23.34 -9.03
N LEU A 94 17.46 22.29 -8.30
CA LEU A 94 18.00 21.97 -6.97
C LEU A 94 19.27 21.10 -7.09
N PRO A 95 20.27 21.26 -6.20
CA PRO A 95 21.45 20.40 -6.15
C PRO A 95 21.09 18.92 -6.02
N ALA A 96 21.88 18.03 -6.65
CA ALA A 96 21.62 16.59 -6.66
C ALA A 96 21.53 15.96 -5.24
N GLU A 97 22.25 16.50 -4.26
CA GLU A 97 22.21 16.05 -2.85
C GLU A 97 21.27 16.90 -1.95
N ALA A 98 20.40 17.71 -2.54
CA ALA A 98 19.36 18.42 -1.77
C ALA A 98 18.41 17.40 -1.13
N GLN A 99 18.36 17.39 0.21
CA GLN A 99 17.51 16.51 1.00
C GLN A 99 16.77 17.28 2.09
N LYS A 100 15.68 16.69 2.61
CA LYS A 100 15.05 17.12 3.87
C LYS A 100 14.52 15.92 4.67
N THR A 101 14.54 16.05 5.99
CA THR A 101 13.99 15.07 6.92
C THR A 101 12.47 15.04 6.84
N ALA A 102 11.90 13.84 6.86
CA ALA A 102 10.47 13.54 6.84
C ALA A 102 10.15 12.47 7.90
N ILE A 103 8.89 12.42 8.34
CA ILE A 103 8.41 11.43 9.30
C ILE A 103 7.69 10.32 8.55
N LEU A 104 8.30 9.13 8.49
CA LEU A 104 7.63 7.93 8.00
C LEU A 104 6.85 7.27 9.15
N ARG A 105 5.53 7.29 9.05
CA ARG A 105 4.58 6.62 9.94
C ARG A 105 4.14 5.31 9.31
N VAL A 106 4.10 4.23 10.08
CA VAL A 106 3.96 2.89 9.49
C VAL A 106 3.51 1.82 10.48
N THR A 107 2.68 0.90 10.01
CA THR A 107 2.39 -0.37 10.68
C THR A 107 1.92 -1.44 9.68
N ALA A 108 1.96 -2.72 10.08
CA ALA A 108 1.36 -3.82 9.34
C ALA A 108 0.91 -4.91 10.31
N ASP A 109 -0.12 -5.67 9.94
CA ASP A 109 -0.63 -6.84 10.66
C ASP A 109 -0.07 -8.10 9.99
N ASP A 110 0.82 -8.90 10.61
CA ASP A 110 1.38 -8.81 11.98
C ASP A 110 2.70 -8.00 12.08
N TYR A 111 3.56 -8.07 11.05
CA TYR A 111 4.96 -7.57 11.07
C TYR A 111 5.28 -6.62 9.91
N VAL A 112 6.18 -5.66 10.17
CA VAL A 112 6.76 -4.78 9.14
C VAL A 112 8.29 -4.65 9.24
N ARG A 113 8.99 -4.64 8.10
CA ARG A 113 10.42 -4.31 7.93
C ARG A 113 10.59 -3.32 6.77
N ILE A 114 11.45 -2.31 6.92
CA ILE A 114 11.37 -1.08 6.12
C ILE A 114 12.74 -0.57 5.69
N TRP A 115 12.83 -0.17 4.42
CA TRP A 115 13.94 0.58 3.86
C TRP A 115 13.44 1.86 3.17
N PHE A 116 14.25 2.91 3.23
CA PHE A 116 14.01 4.18 2.54
C PHE A 116 15.27 4.54 1.77
N ASN A 117 15.14 4.77 0.45
CA ASN A 117 16.27 5.02 -0.45
C ASN A 117 17.38 3.94 -0.29
N GLY A 118 16.98 2.67 -0.23
CA GLY A 118 17.86 1.51 -0.06
C GLY A 118 18.44 1.30 1.35
N ALA A 119 18.46 2.34 2.21
CA ALA A 119 18.93 2.23 3.59
C ALA A 119 17.86 1.58 4.47
N LEU A 120 18.26 0.63 5.33
CA LEU A 120 17.38 0.02 6.33
C LEU A 120 16.97 1.07 7.38
N VAL A 121 15.66 1.23 7.59
CA VAL A 121 15.07 2.15 8.57
C VAL A 121 14.57 1.41 9.80
N ALA A 122 13.96 0.23 9.61
CA ALA A 122 13.38 -0.56 10.69
C ALA A 122 13.54 -2.06 10.44
N GLU A 123 14.01 -2.78 11.47
CA GLU A 123 13.99 -4.24 11.53
C GLU A 123 12.57 -4.79 11.79
N PRO A 124 12.31 -6.10 11.55
CA PRO A 124 10.99 -6.70 11.76
C PRO A 124 10.46 -6.43 13.16
N ASN A 125 9.26 -5.86 13.24
CA ASN A 125 8.58 -5.60 14.51
C ASN A 125 7.08 -5.89 14.40
N SER A 126 6.50 -6.41 15.49
CA SER A 126 5.32 -7.30 15.49
C SER A 126 4.08 -6.72 16.21
N LEU A 127 3.95 -5.39 16.22
CA LEU A 127 2.99 -4.70 17.10
C LEU A 127 2.10 -3.78 16.28
N TRP A 128 1.22 -4.38 15.47
CA TRP A 128 0.39 -3.68 14.49
C TRP A 128 -0.42 -2.52 15.07
N GLY A 129 -0.95 -2.69 16.29
CA GLY A 129 -1.73 -1.67 17.00
C GLY A 129 -0.92 -0.50 17.56
N VAL A 130 0.40 -0.47 17.38
CA VAL A 130 1.29 0.60 17.87
C VAL A 130 2.07 1.18 16.70
N LEU A 131 1.49 2.21 16.07
CA LEU A 131 2.07 2.97 14.95
C LEU A 131 3.53 3.36 15.24
N LYS A 132 4.44 2.98 14.34
CA LYS A 132 5.85 3.39 14.42
C LYS A 132 6.06 4.69 13.66
N GLN A 133 7.07 5.46 14.07
CA GLN A 133 7.49 6.70 13.42
C GLN A 133 9.02 6.72 13.30
N TYR A 134 9.53 7.12 12.14
CA TYR A 134 10.96 7.15 11.83
C TYR A 134 11.32 8.40 11.04
N ASP A 135 12.44 9.03 11.38
CA ASP A 135 13.02 10.13 10.60
C ASP A 135 13.73 9.54 9.36
N VAL A 136 13.35 10.00 8.17
CA VAL A 136 13.92 9.55 6.88
C VAL A 136 14.30 10.74 5.99
N GLN A 137 15.28 10.54 5.11
CA GLN A 137 15.86 11.60 4.28
C GLN A 137 15.31 11.56 2.84
N VAL A 138 14.42 12.49 2.52
CA VAL A 138 13.79 12.65 1.19
C VAL A 138 14.68 13.51 0.30
N PHE A 139 15.06 13.03 -0.88
CA PHE A 139 15.68 13.85 -1.93
C PHE A 139 14.66 14.86 -2.48
N LEU A 140 15.06 16.13 -2.56
CA LEU A 140 14.25 17.23 -3.12
C LEU A 140 14.52 17.48 -4.61
N ASN A 141 15.65 17.00 -5.14
CA ASN A 141 15.95 17.09 -6.56
C ASN A 141 15.04 16.13 -7.36
N GLY A 142 14.22 16.67 -8.26
CA GLY A 142 13.24 15.90 -9.04
C GLY A 142 13.83 14.93 -10.08
N GLY A 143 15.15 14.94 -10.31
CA GLY A 143 15.84 13.94 -11.12
C GLY A 143 16.24 12.70 -10.30
N LYS A 144 16.13 12.76 -8.97
CA LYS A 144 16.30 11.60 -8.09
C LYS A 144 14.94 11.06 -7.64
N LYS A 145 14.76 9.75 -7.85
CA LYS A 145 13.68 9.00 -7.20
C LYS A 145 13.98 8.83 -5.71
N ASN A 146 12.95 9.05 -4.91
CA ASN A 146 12.80 8.46 -3.59
C ASN A 146 12.09 7.12 -3.72
N VAL A 147 12.45 6.16 -2.87
CA VAL A 147 11.84 4.83 -2.86
C VAL A 147 11.57 4.37 -1.44
N ILE A 148 10.30 4.09 -1.14
CA ILE A 148 9.87 3.37 0.06
C ILE A 148 9.76 1.89 -0.29
N ALA A 149 10.41 1.05 0.50
CA ALA A 149 10.43 -0.39 0.32
C ALA A 149 10.01 -1.05 1.63
N VAL A 150 8.98 -1.90 1.59
CA VAL A 150 8.41 -2.53 2.79
C VAL A 150 8.23 -4.02 2.57
N GLU A 151 8.70 -4.81 3.51
CA GLU A 151 8.36 -6.22 3.65
C GLU A 151 7.33 -6.31 4.80
N ALA A 152 6.17 -6.89 4.52
CA ALA A 152 5.11 -7.07 5.50
C ALA A 152 4.75 -8.55 5.62
N ARG A 153 4.51 -9.04 6.84
CA ARG A 153 4.22 -10.45 7.10
C ARG A 153 3.00 -10.61 7.99
N ASN A 154 2.07 -11.45 7.56
CA ASN A 154 0.96 -11.95 8.36
C ASN A 154 1.36 -13.34 8.89
N GLU A 155 1.58 -13.48 10.20
CA GLU A 155 2.03 -14.72 10.85
C GLU A 155 0.87 -15.64 11.23
N TRP A 156 -0.36 -15.14 11.34
CA TRP A 156 -1.54 -15.90 11.77
C TRP A 156 -2.73 -15.69 10.83
N LYS A 157 -3.63 -16.67 10.69
CA LYS A 157 -4.84 -16.48 9.89
C LYS A 157 -6.12 -16.68 10.70
N GLN A 158 -7.06 -15.76 10.53
CA GLN A 158 -8.39 -15.78 11.16
C GLN A 158 -9.47 -15.39 10.12
N SER A 159 -10.75 -15.49 10.48
CA SER A 159 -11.84 -15.15 9.55
C SER A 159 -12.09 -13.64 9.49
N GLY A 160 -12.40 -13.12 8.31
CA GLY A 160 -12.54 -11.67 8.08
C GLY A 160 -11.21 -11.01 7.69
N LEU A 161 -11.13 -9.68 7.73
CA LEU A 161 -9.85 -8.96 7.50
C LEU A 161 -8.86 -9.26 8.64
N ASP A 162 -7.67 -9.76 8.30
CA ASP A 162 -6.64 -10.20 9.27
C ASP A 162 -5.20 -9.82 8.90
N ARG A 163 -4.99 -9.25 7.71
CA ARG A 163 -3.67 -8.90 7.16
C ARG A 163 -3.75 -7.58 6.41
N GLY A 164 -2.69 -6.79 6.50
CA GLY A 164 -2.60 -5.53 5.79
C GLY A 164 -1.36 -4.72 6.16
N PHE A 165 -0.96 -3.82 5.29
CA PHE A 165 0.09 -2.83 5.53
C PHE A 165 -0.45 -1.42 5.29
N ILE A 166 -0.07 -0.45 6.14
CA ILE A 166 -0.45 0.96 6.03
C ILE A 166 0.72 1.88 6.40
N ALA A 167 0.95 2.95 5.62
CA ALA A 167 1.98 3.94 5.90
C ALA A 167 1.63 5.34 5.37
N GLU A 168 2.25 6.34 6.00
CA GLU A 168 2.19 7.76 5.66
C GLU A 168 3.59 8.35 5.82
N LEU A 169 4.15 8.91 4.75
CA LEU A 169 5.35 9.75 4.80
C LEU A 169 4.92 11.21 4.84
N ALA A 170 5.02 11.85 6.01
CA ALA A 170 4.73 13.27 6.19
C ALA A 170 6.01 14.11 6.08
N TYR A 171 6.02 15.13 5.23
CA TYR A 171 7.17 16.00 4.99
C TYR A 171 6.73 17.45 4.72
N THR A 172 7.63 18.43 4.90
CA THR A 172 7.29 19.86 4.76
C THR A 172 8.27 20.59 3.84
N VAL A 173 7.79 21.20 2.75
CA VAL A 173 8.60 22.02 1.82
C VAL A 173 7.98 23.41 1.71
N ALA A 174 8.80 24.47 1.76
CA ALA A 174 8.34 25.87 1.78
C ALA A 174 7.17 26.12 2.77
N ASP A 175 7.30 25.55 3.98
CA ASP A 175 6.32 25.55 5.08
C ASP A 175 4.94 24.91 4.78
N VAL A 176 4.77 24.31 3.60
CA VAL A 176 3.64 23.45 3.25
C VAL A 176 3.94 22.00 3.61
N THR A 177 3.13 21.40 4.48
CA THR A 177 3.20 19.97 4.79
C THR A 177 2.41 19.15 3.76
N SER A 178 3.01 18.06 3.30
CA SER A 178 2.48 17.14 2.28
C SER A 178 2.80 15.69 2.64
N PHE A 179 2.15 14.76 1.94
CA PHE A 179 2.09 13.35 2.33
C PHE A 179 2.26 12.42 1.13
N VAL A 180 3.00 11.33 1.30
CA VAL A 180 2.90 10.13 0.45
C VAL A 180 2.26 9.02 1.28
N ASN A 181 1.10 8.54 0.86
CA ASN A 181 0.26 7.61 1.61
C ASN A 181 0.24 6.23 0.96
N THR A 182 -0.14 5.18 1.70
CA THR A 182 -0.47 3.88 1.11
C THR A 182 -1.82 3.91 0.40
N ASP A 183 -1.79 3.65 -0.90
CA ASP A 183 -2.94 3.66 -1.81
C ASP A 183 -2.67 2.77 -3.06
N ALA A 184 -3.55 2.82 -4.07
CA ALA A 184 -3.45 2.01 -5.30
C ALA A 184 -2.28 2.39 -6.24
N SER A 185 -1.53 3.46 -5.97
CA SER A 185 -0.32 3.83 -6.73
C SER A 185 0.95 3.08 -6.28
N TRP A 186 0.83 2.24 -5.25
CA TRP A 186 1.90 1.36 -4.80
C TRP A 186 2.03 0.12 -5.70
N LYS A 187 3.14 -0.58 -5.55
CA LYS A 187 3.43 -1.89 -6.15
C LYS A 187 3.47 -2.96 -5.07
N VAL A 188 3.10 -4.20 -5.43
CA VAL A 188 3.21 -5.38 -4.57
C VAL A 188 3.70 -6.61 -5.33
N SER A 189 4.51 -7.43 -4.66
CA SER A 189 4.94 -8.76 -5.11
C SER A 189 4.61 -9.81 -4.04
N THR A 190 4.26 -11.01 -4.51
CA THR A 190 4.11 -12.25 -3.73
C THR A 190 5.41 -13.09 -3.71
N SER A 191 6.51 -12.54 -4.21
CA SER A 191 7.83 -13.19 -4.24
C SER A 191 8.97 -12.19 -4.05
N GLU A 192 10.02 -12.56 -3.31
CA GLU A 192 11.21 -11.72 -3.15
C GLU A 192 12.06 -11.72 -4.43
N ALA A 193 12.51 -10.54 -4.85
CA ALA A 193 13.47 -10.37 -5.93
C ALA A 193 14.84 -9.97 -5.37
N ALA A 194 15.93 -10.44 -5.99
CA ALA A 194 17.28 -10.06 -5.56
C ALA A 194 17.48 -8.54 -5.66
N ASN A 195 18.08 -7.95 -4.62
CA ASN A 195 18.29 -6.50 -4.47
C ASN A 195 17.02 -5.65 -4.58
N TRP A 196 15.81 -6.20 -4.35
CA TRP A 196 14.55 -5.49 -4.55
C TRP A 196 14.51 -4.13 -3.87
N THR A 197 15.11 -3.98 -2.68
CA THR A 197 15.15 -2.74 -1.89
C THR A 197 15.88 -1.56 -2.54
N ALA A 198 16.74 -1.77 -3.55
CA ALA A 198 17.58 -0.72 -4.15
C ALA A 198 16.80 0.36 -4.93
N LEU A 199 17.39 1.55 -5.12
CA LEU A 199 16.74 2.64 -5.86
C LEU A 199 16.52 2.28 -7.33
N ASP A 200 17.50 1.63 -7.95
CA ASP A 200 17.59 1.31 -9.38
C ASP A 200 16.79 0.06 -9.78
N PHE A 201 16.23 -0.68 -8.81
CA PHE A 201 15.32 -1.79 -9.06
C PHE A 201 14.10 -1.37 -9.91
N ASP A 202 13.69 -2.25 -10.82
CA ASP A 202 12.53 -2.10 -11.69
C ASP A 202 11.35 -2.93 -11.16
N ASP A 203 10.31 -2.23 -10.68
CA ASP A 203 9.06 -2.80 -10.18
C ASP A 203 7.89 -2.65 -11.18
N SER A 204 8.17 -2.32 -12.45
CA SER A 204 7.14 -2.16 -13.49
C SER A 204 6.24 -3.39 -13.63
N ALA A 205 6.84 -4.59 -13.55
CA ALA A 205 6.18 -5.89 -13.59
C ALA A 205 5.47 -6.32 -12.29
N TRP A 206 5.62 -5.57 -11.18
CA TRP A 206 4.91 -5.86 -9.93
C TRP A 206 3.43 -5.49 -10.04
N ALA A 207 2.57 -6.18 -9.28
CA ALA A 207 1.13 -5.95 -9.30
C ALA A 207 0.77 -4.63 -8.58
N THR A 208 -0.42 -4.10 -8.89
CA THR A 208 -1.07 -3.09 -8.03
C THR A 208 -1.75 -3.81 -6.85
N PRO A 209 -1.56 -3.36 -5.60
CA PRO A 209 -2.20 -3.97 -4.44
C PRO A 209 -3.71 -3.69 -4.40
N VAL A 210 -4.44 -4.57 -3.72
CA VAL A 210 -5.83 -4.33 -3.35
C VAL A 210 -5.86 -3.39 -2.15
N VAL A 211 -6.57 -2.27 -2.31
CA VAL A 211 -6.91 -1.35 -1.22
C VAL A 211 -8.04 -1.99 -0.41
N LEU A 212 -7.76 -2.35 0.85
CA LEU A 212 -8.72 -2.96 1.77
C LEU A 212 -9.68 -1.91 2.36
N GLY A 213 -9.21 -0.67 2.48
CA GLY A 213 -9.97 0.50 2.93
C GLY A 213 -9.11 1.46 3.77
N PRO A 214 -9.63 2.64 4.13
CA PRO A 214 -8.87 3.70 4.82
C PRO A 214 -8.46 3.32 6.25
N SER A 215 -7.51 4.06 6.83
CA SER A 215 -7.33 4.09 8.29
C SER A 215 -8.68 4.34 8.99
N GLY A 216 -8.98 3.57 10.03
CA GLY A 216 -10.28 3.63 10.73
C GLY A 216 -11.18 2.40 10.55
N ILE A 217 -10.99 1.58 9.50
CA ILE A 217 -11.80 0.36 9.29
C ILE A 217 -11.55 -0.72 10.34
N ALA A 218 -12.56 -1.56 10.60
CA ALA A 218 -12.41 -2.76 11.40
C ALA A 218 -11.57 -3.83 10.66
N PRO A 219 -10.77 -4.66 11.36
CA PRO A 219 -10.61 -4.71 12.83
C PRO A 219 -9.69 -3.62 13.39
N TRP A 220 -8.82 -3.03 12.57
CA TRP A 220 -7.65 -2.28 13.04
C TRP A 220 -7.95 -0.91 13.65
N GLY A 221 -9.03 -0.26 13.24
CA GLY A 221 -9.39 1.08 13.70
C GLY A 221 -8.42 2.17 13.20
N PRO A 222 -8.41 3.35 13.85
CA PRO A 222 -7.65 4.52 13.41
C PRO A 222 -6.19 4.45 13.87
N VAL A 223 -5.40 3.52 13.30
CA VAL A 223 -3.97 3.39 13.64
C VAL A 223 -3.14 4.60 13.19
N VAL A 224 -3.52 5.26 12.10
CA VAL A 224 -2.99 6.57 11.67
C VAL A 224 -4.12 7.59 11.71
N PHE A 225 -3.92 8.70 12.42
CA PHE A 225 -4.95 9.72 12.62
C PHE A 225 -4.91 10.79 11.52
N ASN A 226 -6.09 11.24 11.06
CA ASN A 226 -6.27 12.35 10.10
C ASN A 226 -5.52 12.17 8.77
N THR A 227 -5.37 10.93 8.32
CA THR A 227 -4.67 10.58 7.06
C THR A 227 -5.64 10.19 5.95
N ASN A 228 -5.13 10.20 4.70
CA ASN A 228 -5.76 9.55 3.56
C ASN A 228 -5.16 8.16 3.26
N ALA A 229 -4.19 7.68 4.07
CA ALA A 229 -3.62 6.35 3.92
C ALA A 229 -4.64 5.23 4.15
N ALA A 230 -4.48 4.18 3.35
CA ALA A 230 -5.33 3.00 3.34
C ALA A 230 -4.51 1.71 3.53
N TRP A 231 -5.17 0.69 4.04
CA TRP A 231 -4.62 -0.66 4.20
C TRP A 231 -4.49 -1.34 2.84
N LEU A 232 -3.33 -1.94 2.57
CA LEU A 232 -2.98 -2.63 1.32
C LEU A 232 -2.71 -4.12 1.56
N TRP A 233 -3.11 -4.96 0.61
CA TRP A 233 -2.65 -6.36 0.50
C TRP A 233 -2.61 -6.85 -0.97
N SER A 234 -2.19 -8.09 -1.20
CA SER A 234 -2.17 -8.74 -2.53
C SER A 234 -3.57 -9.11 -3.05
N TYR A 235 -4.53 -9.34 -2.15
CA TYR A 235 -5.93 -9.68 -2.42
C TYR A 235 -6.82 -9.14 -1.27
N LEU A 236 -8.15 -9.21 -1.40
CA LEU A 236 -9.08 -8.87 -0.31
C LEU A 236 -9.23 -10.06 0.66
N PRO A 237 -8.72 -10.01 1.91
CA PRO A 237 -8.68 -11.18 2.79
C PRO A 237 -9.97 -11.41 3.60
N ASN A 238 -11.08 -10.75 3.24
CA ASN A 238 -12.36 -10.80 3.96
C ASN A 238 -13.14 -12.11 3.71
N GLN A 239 -12.56 -13.23 4.14
CA GLN A 239 -13.10 -14.58 3.97
C GLN A 239 -12.73 -15.48 5.17
N ALA A 240 -13.21 -16.73 5.16
CA ALA A 240 -12.90 -17.71 6.21
C ALA A 240 -11.39 -18.02 6.31
N ALA A 241 -10.91 -18.33 7.51
CA ALA A 241 -9.49 -18.60 7.78
C ALA A 241 -8.93 -19.75 6.93
N GLU A 242 -9.73 -20.79 6.68
CA GLU A 242 -9.35 -21.98 5.92
C GLU A 242 -8.98 -21.64 4.48
N ALA A 243 -9.67 -20.67 3.88
CA ALA A 243 -9.48 -20.23 2.50
C ALA A 243 -8.26 -19.31 2.28
N LYS A 244 -7.52 -18.96 3.34
CA LYS A 244 -6.37 -18.04 3.27
C LYS A 244 -5.02 -18.73 3.41
N VAL A 245 -4.00 -18.10 2.84
CA VAL A 245 -2.59 -18.48 3.03
C VAL A 245 -2.23 -18.37 4.51
N ASP A 246 -1.62 -19.42 5.04
CA ASP A 246 -0.99 -19.42 6.36
C ASP A 246 0.45 -18.91 6.23
N LYS A 247 0.88 -18.02 7.12
CA LYS A 247 2.18 -17.33 7.09
C LYS A 247 2.54 -16.72 5.73
N GLU A 248 1.89 -15.59 5.43
CA GLU A 248 2.05 -14.87 4.16
C GLU A 248 3.00 -13.68 4.31
N THR A 249 4.04 -13.60 3.48
CA THR A 249 4.94 -12.43 3.36
C THR A 249 4.76 -11.80 1.99
N LEU A 250 4.66 -10.46 1.97
CA LEU A 250 4.56 -9.66 0.76
C LEU A 250 5.61 -8.54 0.77
N TRP A 251 5.98 -8.11 -0.44
CA TRP A 251 6.92 -7.02 -0.67
C TRP A 251 6.19 -5.88 -1.37
N PHE A 252 6.18 -4.70 -0.75
CA PHE A 252 5.54 -3.48 -1.24
C PHE A 252 6.56 -2.43 -1.64
N ARG A 253 6.20 -1.63 -2.65
CA ARG A 253 7.04 -0.55 -3.17
C ARG A 253 6.25 0.72 -3.46
N LYS A 254 6.90 1.86 -3.22
CA LYS A 254 6.52 3.16 -3.79
C LYS A 254 7.75 3.90 -4.28
N VAL A 255 7.79 4.17 -5.58
CA VAL A 255 8.72 5.11 -6.20
C VAL A 255 8.02 6.46 -6.34
N PHE A 256 8.70 7.56 -6.02
CA PHE A 256 8.22 8.92 -6.29
C PHE A 256 9.38 9.91 -6.46
N PHE A 257 9.14 11.01 -7.16
CA PHE A 257 10.04 12.13 -7.35
C PHE A 257 9.45 13.38 -6.67
N MET A 258 10.27 14.41 -6.45
CA MET A 258 9.78 15.71 -5.98
C MET A 258 9.67 16.69 -7.15
N ASN A 259 8.50 17.31 -7.34
CA ASN A 259 8.33 18.36 -8.34
C ASN A 259 8.89 19.71 -7.86
N ASP A 260 8.89 20.69 -8.77
CA ASP A 260 9.33 22.06 -8.54
C ASP A 260 8.52 22.80 -7.44
N GLN A 261 7.26 22.39 -7.23
CA GLN A 261 6.41 22.88 -6.14
C GLN A 261 6.66 22.18 -4.79
N GLY A 262 7.55 21.19 -4.72
CA GLY A 262 7.81 20.41 -3.52
C GLY A 262 6.75 19.35 -3.20
N LEU A 263 5.96 18.92 -4.20
CA LEU A 263 4.99 17.83 -4.09
C LEU A 263 5.56 16.52 -4.66
N ALA A 264 5.08 15.39 -4.15
CA ALA A 264 5.42 14.07 -4.68
C ALA A 264 4.76 13.83 -6.05
N SER A 265 5.49 13.18 -6.95
CA SER A 265 5.08 12.85 -8.32
C SER A 265 5.57 11.45 -8.71
N ASP A 266 4.72 10.65 -9.33
CA ASP A 266 5.08 9.30 -9.80
C ASP A 266 5.88 9.34 -11.12
N VAL A 267 5.80 10.47 -11.84
CA VAL A 267 6.58 10.76 -13.05
C VAL A 267 7.76 11.66 -12.70
N GLN A 268 8.93 11.41 -13.31
CA GLN A 268 10.13 12.22 -13.16
C GLN A 268 9.96 13.62 -13.80
N PRO A 269 9.96 14.72 -13.04
CA PRO A 269 9.72 16.07 -13.57
C PRO A 269 10.93 16.74 -14.25
N CYS A 270 12.15 16.37 -13.90
CA CYS A 270 13.39 16.99 -14.40
C CYS A 270 14.56 15.98 -14.44
N ARG A 271 15.68 16.34 -15.07
CA ARG A 271 16.91 15.53 -15.16
C ARG A 271 18.19 16.33 -14.92
#